data_AF-A0A6J6VX68-F1
#
_entry.id   AF-A0A6J6VX68-F1
#
_cell.length_a   1.000
_cell.length_b   1.000
_cell.length_c   1.000
_cell.angle_alpha   90.00
_cell.angle_beta   90.00
_cell.angle_gamma   90.00
#
_symmetry.space_group_name_H-M   'P 1'
#
loop_
_entity.id
_entity.type
_entity.pdbx_description
1 polymer ?
#
loop_
_entity_poly.entity_id
_entity_poly.type
_entity_poly.pdbx_seq_one_letter_code
_entity_poly.pdbx_strand_id
1 'polypeptide(L)'
;MAERTVTISSAGKTFSYTGWKIGWAIAAPELLAAVRTTKQFLTYVSGGPFQYAIAQALDLPDQYYRDFTADLQAKRDLLANGLSELGFGVTIPEGTYFITTDISPLGFSDGLEFCRQLPELAGVVAIPHQVFYDNVDAGKPLVRWAFCKQESVLKAALERLAVLKNR
;
A
#
# COMPACT_ATOMS: atom_id res chain seq x y z
N MET A 1 -3.78 -21.45 17.89
CA MET A 1 -3.71 -20.03 17.48
C MET A 1 -5.09 -19.46 17.13
N ALA A 2 -5.98 -20.22 16.50
CA ALA A 2 -7.30 -19.75 16.06
C ALA A 2 -8.15 -19.17 17.20
N GLU A 3 -8.05 -19.75 18.41
CA GLU A 3 -8.70 -19.33 19.65
C GLU A 3 -8.31 -17.93 20.14
N ARG A 4 -7.25 -17.33 19.57
CA ARG A 4 -6.70 -16.02 19.96
C ARG A 4 -6.38 -15.13 18.76
N THR A 5 -6.94 -15.42 17.59
CA THR A 5 -6.68 -14.66 16.36
C THR A 5 -7.97 -14.07 15.80
N VAL A 6 -7.92 -12.79 15.44
CA VAL A 6 -8.96 -12.13 14.62
C VAL A 6 -8.35 -11.82 13.27
N THR A 7 -8.78 -12.52 12.24
CA THR A 7 -8.34 -12.30 10.84
C THR A 7 -9.23 -11.25 10.20
N ILE A 8 -8.62 -10.14 9.76
CA ILE A 8 -9.34 -9.02 9.12
C ILE A 8 -8.95 -8.95 7.65
N SER A 9 -9.93 -8.72 6.78
CA SER A 9 -9.70 -8.46 5.35
C SER A 9 -10.68 -7.41 4.82
N SER A 10 -10.45 -6.95 3.59
CA SER A 10 -11.24 -5.88 2.97
C SER A 10 -11.35 -6.03 1.46
N ALA A 11 -12.59 -5.91 0.97
CA ALA A 11 -12.89 -5.79 -0.45
C ALA A 11 -12.19 -4.60 -1.11
N GLY A 12 -11.88 -3.56 -0.33
CA GLY A 12 -11.24 -2.36 -0.86
C GLY A 12 -9.83 -2.61 -1.42
N LYS A 13 -9.13 -3.62 -0.91
CA LYS A 13 -7.79 -4.00 -1.39
C LYS A 13 -7.87 -5.14 -2.40
N THR A 14 -8.71 -6.12 -2.12
CA THR A 14 -8.88 -7.31 -2.98
C THR A 14 -9.50 -6.98 -4.34
N PHE A 15 -10.47 -6.05 -4.37
CA PHE A 15 -11.23 -5.71 -5.59
C PHE A 15 -11.07 -4.25 -6.01
N SER A 16 -10.10 -3.53 -5.46
CA SER A 16 -9.84 -2.11 -5.73
C SER A 16 -11.00 -1.14 -5.40
N TYR A 17 -11.97 -1.54 -4.59
CA TYR A 17 -13.11 -0.71 -4.17
C TYR A 17 -12.91 -0.02 -2.81
N THR A 18 -11.81 0.70 -2.65
CA THR A 18 -11.43 1.31 -1.34
C THR A 18 -12.51 2.24 -0.76
N GLY A 19 -13.30 2.91 -1.61
CA GLY A 19 -14.39 3.79 -1.21
C GLY A 19 -15.66 3.07 -0.72
N TRP A 20 -15.85 1.78 -1.01
CA TRP A 20 -17.07 1.05 -0.65
C TRP A 20 -17.12 0.63 0.82
N LYS A 21 -15.96 0.62 1.50
CA LYS A 21 -15.82 0.33 2.93
C LYS A 21 -16.48 -0.99 3.37
N ILE A 22 -16.38 -2.02 2.52
CA ILE A 22 -16.76 -3.39 2.88
C ILE A 22 -15.51 -4.17 3.33
N GLY A 23 -15.59 -4.72 4.53
CA GLY A 23 -14.57 -5.56 5.15
C GLY A 23 -15.20 -6.50 6.17
N TRP A 24 -14.43 -7.49 6.61
CA TRP A 24 -14.92 -8.55 7.47
C TRP A 24 -13.84 -8.98 8.47
N ALA A 25 -14.30 -9.59 9.56
CA ALA A 25 -13.47 -10.22 10.56
C ALA A 25 -13.90 -11.69 10.72
N ILE A 26 -12.92 -12.59 10.77
CA ILE A 26 -13.10 -14.03 11.01
C ILE A 26 -12.35 -14.35 12.31
N ALA A 27 -13.04 -14.91 13.29
CA ALA A 27 -12.47 -15.23 14.60
C ALA A 27 -13.28 -16.32 15.31
N ALA A 28 -12.73 -16.88 16.39
CA ALA A 28 -13.47 -17.75 17.29
C ALA A 28 -14.73 -17.04 17.85
N PRO A 29 -15.83 -17.75 18.15
CA PRO A 29 -17.12 -17.14 18.50
C PRO A 29 -17.05 -16.09 19.61
N GLU A 30 -16.28 -16.33 20.66
CA GLU A 30 -16.12 -15.40 21.79
C GLU A 30 -15.44 -14.09 21.37
N LEU A 31 -14.37 -14.16 20.58
CA LEU A 31 -13.69 -12.98 20.03
C LEU A 31 -14.58 -12.21 19.07
N LEU A 32 -15.29 -12.93 18.19
CA LEU A 32 -16.19 -12.30 17.22
C LEU A 32 -17.37 -11.60 17.92
N ALA A 33 -17.88 -12.16 19.03
CA ALA A 33 -18.92 -11.54 19.83
C ALA A 33 -18.46 -10.19 20.41
N ALA A 34 -17.23 -10.11 20.92
CA ALA A 34 -16.65 -8.85 21.40
C ALA A 34 -16.53 -7.82 20.26
N VAL A 35 -15.97 -8.22 19.10
CA VAL A 35 -15.85 -7.34 17.91
C VAL A 35 -17.22 -6.83 17.46
N ARG A 36 -18.22 -7.70 17.36
CA ARG A 36 -19.58 -7.35 16.94
C ARG A 36 -20.25 -6.39 17.94
N THR A 37 -20.05 -6.62 19.24
CA THR A 37 -20.65 -5.81 20.31
C THR A 37 -20.17 -4.37 20.25
N THR A 38 -18.90 -4.13 19.93
CA THR A 38 -18.40 -2.76 19.70
C THR A 38 -18.89 -2.23 18.35
N LYS A 39 -18.75 -3.01 17.27
CA LYS A 39 -19.06 -2.57 15.89
C LYS A 39 -20.49 -2.08 15.73
N GLN A 40 -21.47 -2.73 16.38
CA GLN A 40 -22.87 -2.35 16.28
C GLN A 40 -23.14 -0.93 16.81
N PHE A 41 -22.33 -0.42 17.75
CA PHE A 41 -22.46 0.94 18.28
C PHE A 41 -21.60 1.97 17.54
N LEU A 42 -20.64 1.54 16.73
CA LEU A 42 -19.86 2.44 15.87
C LEU A 42 -20.61 2.80 14.59
N THR A 43 -21.21 1.82 13.93
CA THR A 43 -21.84 2.00 12.60
C THR A 43 -23.11 1.18 12.38
N TYR A 44 -23.48 0.32 13.34
CA TYR A 44 -24.55 -0.67 13.21
C TYR A 44 -24.29 -1.69 12.07
N VAL A 45 -24.47 -1.30 10.81
CA VAL A 45 -24.27 -2.12 9.60
C VAL A 45 -23.33 -1.43 8.59
N SER A 46 -22.89 -2.18 7.58
CA SER A 46 -22.01 -1.66 6.51
C SER A 46 -22.79 -1.57 5.18
N GLY A 47 -22.34 -0.75 4.22
CA GLY A 47 -23.08 -0.38 3.00
C GLY A 47 -23.85 -1.52 2.32
N GLY A 48 -25.17 -1.57 2.56
CA GLY A 48 -26.05 -2.69 2.24
C GLY A 48 -25.96 -3.19 0.79
N PRO A 49 -26.17 -2.32 -0.23
CA PRO A 49 -26.10 -2.73 -1.63
C PRO A 49 -24.75 -3.34 -2.02
N PHE A 50 -23.65 -2.84 -1.45
CA PHE A 50 -22.31 -3.31 -1.77
C PHE A 50 -22.01 -4.69 -1.19
N GLN A 51 -22.69 -5.10 -0.10
CA GLN A 51 -22.49 -6.44 0.47
C GLN A 51 -22.85 -7.54 -0.54
N TYR A 52 -23.93 -7.38 -1.29
CA TYR A 52 -24.34 -8.33 -2.33
C TYR A 52 -23.32 -8.41 -3.47
N ALA A 53 -22.83 -7.27 -3.92
CA ALA A 53 -21.79 -7.22 -4.95
C ALA A 53 -20.48 -7.88 -4.49
N ILE A 54 -20.08 -7.66 -3.24
CA ILE A 54 -18.88 -8.28 -2.68
C ILE A 54 -19.07 -9.78 -2.47
N ALA A 55 -20.26 -10.25 -2.08
CA ALA A 55 -20.54 -11.69 -2.01
C ALA A 55 -20.32 -12.36 -3.37
N GLN A 56 -20.81 -11.77 -4.45
CA GLN A 56 -20.55 -12.25 -5.82
C GLN A 56 -19.07 -12.17 -6.21
N ALA A 57 -18.38 -11.09 -5.81
CA ALA A 57 -16.96 -10.90 -6.12
C ALA A 57 -16.06 -11.93 -5.42
N LEU A 58 -16.43 -12.37 -4.21
CA LEU A 58 -15.69 -13.41 -3.48
C LEU A 58 -15.74 -14.77 -4.18
N ASP A 59 -16.80 -15.04 -4.95
CA ASP A 59 -16.98 -16.26 -5.76
C ASP A 59 -16.34 -16.17 -7.16
N LEU A 60 -15.61 -15.09 -7.46
CA LEU A 60 -14.85 -15.00 -8.72
C LEU A 60 -13.82 -16.14 -8.82
N PRO A 61 -13.57 -16.65 -10.04
CA PRO A 61 -12.61 -17.73 -10.23
C PRO A 61 -11.20 -17.29 -9.83
N ASP A 62 -10.37 -18.25 -9.41
CA ASP A 62 -8.97 -18.03 -9.03
C ASP A 62 -8.16 -17.23 -10.05
N GLN A 63 -8.56 -17.29 -11.33
CA GLN A 63 -7.96 -16.53 -12.41
C GLN A 63 -7.93 -15.03 -12.12
N TYR A 64 -9.01 -14.47 -11.57
CA TYR A 64 -9.07 -13.05 -11.20
C TYR A 64 -7.92 -12.67 -10.25
N TYR A 65 -7.71 -13.48 -9.21
CA TYR A 65 -6.67 -13.21 -8.20
C TYR A 65 -5.26 -13.46 -8.73
N ARG A 66 -5.08 -14.44 -9.63
CA ARG A 66 -3.80 -14.67 -10.32
C ARG A 66 -3.44 -13.49 -11.23
N ASP A 67 -4.39 -13.02 -12.03
CA ASP A 67 -4.20 -11.88 -12.93
C ASP A 67 -3.92 -10.59 -12.15
N PHE A 68 -4.66 -10.35 -11.06
CA PHE A 68 -4.44 -9.21 -10.19
C PHE A 68 -3.05 -9.24 -9.53
N THR A 69 -2.61 -10.40 -9.06
CA THR A 69 -1.27 -10.60 -8.51
C THR A 69 -0.20 -10.34 -9.57
N ALA A 70 -0.36 -10.89 -10.78
CA ALA A 70 0.58 -10.73 -11.87
C ALA A 70 0.70 -9.26 -12.32
N ASP A 71 -0.42 -8.54 -12.45
CA ASP A 71 -0.44 -7.12 -12.78
C ASP A 71 0.29 -6.26 -11.73
N LEU A 72 0.00 -6.49 -10.44
CA LEU A 72 0.68 -5.76 -9.37
C LEU A 72 2.17 -6.11 -9.29
N GLN A 73 2.54 -7.37 -9.54
CA GLN A 73 3.95 -7.78 -9.57
C GLN A 73 4.71 -7.10 -10.72
N ALA A 74 4.14 -7.04 -11.92
CA ALA A 74 4.76 -6.34 -13.04
C ALA A 74 4.97 -4.85 -12.73
N LYS A 75 4.00 -4.20 -12.08
CA LYS A 75 4.11 -2.80 -11.63
C LYS A 75 5.12 -2.60 -10.51
N ARG A 76 5.23 -3.55 -9.57
CA ARG A 76 6.28 -3.58 -8.54
C ARG A 76 7.65 -3.59 -9.21
N ASP A 77 7.86 -4.53 -10.13
CA ASP A 77 9.15 -4.74 -10.77
C ASP A 77 9.55 -3.53 -11.63
N LEU A 78 8.59 -2.94 -12.36
CA LEU A 78 8.79 -1.69 -13.11
C LEU A 78 9.27 -0.55 -12.20
N LEU A 79 8.55 -0.28 -11.11
CA LEU A 79 8.88 0.83 -10.22
C LEU A 79 10.17 0.56 -9.43
N ALA A 80 10.36 -0.66 -8.94
CA ALA A 80 11.53 -1.06 -8.17
C ALA A 80 12.83 -0.96 -9.00
N ASN A 81 12.82 -1.51 -10.22
CA ASN A 81 13.98 -1.44 -11.11
C ASN A 81 14.29 0.01 -11.47
N GLY A 82 13.29 0.81 -11.84
CA GLY A 82 13.50 2.23 -12.16
C GLY A 82 14.03 3.05 -10.97
N LEU A 83 13.52 2.83 -9.76
CA LEU A 83 14.05 3.49 -8.55
C LEU A 83 15.48 3.05 -8.26
N SER A 84 15.80 1.76 -8.44
CA SER A 84 17.16 1.26 -8.26
C SER A 84 18.13 1.87 -9.27
N GLU A 85 17.73 1.97 -10.55
CA GLU A 85 18.51 2.62 -11.60
C GLU A 85 18.73 4.12 -11.33
N LEU A 86 17.78 4.77 -10.64
CA LEU A 86 17.88 6.15 -10.17
C LEU A 86 18.80 6.33 -8.95
N GLY A 87 19.29 5.24 -8.36
CA GLY A 87 20.22 5.25 -7.23
C GLY A 87 19.57 5.11 -5.86
N PHE A 88 18.25 4.89 -5.78
CA PHE A 88 17.60 4.61 -4.51
C PHE A 88 18.02 3.24 -3.95
N GLY A 89 18.15 3.11 -2.63
CA GLY A 89 18.33 1.82 -1.96
C GLY A 89 16.99 1.08 -1.86
N VAL A 90 16.64 0.25 -2.84
CA VAL A 90 15.30 -0.36 -2.93
C VAL A 90 15.19 -1.65 -2.12
N THR A 91 14.18 -1.74 -1.26
CA THR A 91 13.74 -3.01 -0.64
C THR A 91 12.59 -3.61 -1.44
N ILE A 92 12.82 -4.76 -2.08
CA ILE A 92 11.80 -5.44 -2.88
C ILE A 92 10.70 -6.01 -1.97
N PRO A 93 9.43 -5.58 -2.12
CA PRO A 93 8.36 -6.06 -1.28
C PRO A 93 7.87 -7.45 -1.71
N GLU A 94 7.62 -8.31 -0.72
CA GLU A 94 7.03 -9.64 -0.89
C GLU A 94 5.48 -9.60 -0.92
N GLY A 95 4.89 -8.45 -0.61
CA GLY A 95 3.44 -8.26 -0.62
C GLY A 95 3.04 -6.80 -0.47
N THR A 96 1.73 -6.55 -0.50
CA THR A 96 1.13 -5.21 -0.64
C THR A 96 1.47 -4.55 -1.98
N TYR A 97 1.07 -3.29 -2.15
CA TYR A 97 1.41 -2.48 -3.32
C TYR A 97 2.32 -1.28 -2.99
N PHE A 98 3.21 -1.46 -2.01
CA PHE A 98 4.15 -0.44 -1.56
C PHE A 98 5.60 -0.91 -1.65
N ILE A 99 6.49 -0.03 -2.14
CA ILE A 99 7.94 -0.20 -2.11
C ILE A 99 8.51 0.75 -1.06
N THR A 100 9.48 0.28 -0.29
CA THR A 100 10.29 1.12 0.61
C THR A 100 11.66 1.34 -0.03
N THR A 101 12.15 2.58 0.01
CA THR A 101 13.50 2.92 -0.42
C THR A 101 14.27 3.68 0.65
N ASP A 102 15.56 3.43 0.75
CA ASP A 102 16.53 4.30 1.42
C ASP A 102 17.00 5.40 0.46
N ILE A 103 16.95 6.65 0.90
CA ILE A 103 17.39 7.83 0.14
C ILE A 103 18.83 8.28 0.47
N SER A 104 19.48 7.66 1.43
CA SER A 104 20.87 7.94 1.83
C SER A 104 21.87 7.84 0.68
N PRO A 105 21.78 6.86 -0.24
CA PRO A 105 22.68 6.79 -1.39
C PRO A 105 22.58 7.99 -2.35
N LEU A 106 21.47 8.74 -2.28
CA LEU A 106 21.24 9.96 -3.05
C LEU A 106 21.72 11.23 -2.31
N GLY A 107 22.38 11.08 -1.15
CA GLY A 107 22.87 12.20 -0.34
C GLY A 107 21.82 12.84 0.57
N PHE A 108 20.60 12.29 0.65
CA PHE A 108 19.56 12.77 1.56
C PHE A 108 19.53 11.95 2.85
N SER A 109 19.26 12.59 3.98
CA SER A 109 19.20 11.90 5.28
C SER A 109 17.85 12.03 5.99
N ASP A 110 16.95 12.88 5.48
CA ASP A 110 15.64 13.15 6.06
C ASP A 110 14.53 12.95 5.03
N GLY A 111 13.78 11.87 5.18
CA GLY A 111 12.68 11.49 4.32
C GLY A 111 11.53 12.47 4.35
N LEU A 112 11.30 13.18 5.47
CA LEU A 112 10.23 14.19 5.56
C LEU A 112 10.57 15.40 4.71
N GLU A 113 11.79 15.91 4.86
CA GLU A 113 12.28 17.03 4.07
C GLU A 113 12.29 16.66 2.58
N PHE A 114 12.85 15.49 2.25
CA PHE A 114 12.88 14.96 0.90
C PHE A 114 11.48 14.88 0.29
N CYS A 115 10.52 14.23 0.96
CA CYS A 115 9.15 14.08 0.45
C CYS A 115 8.40 15.42 0.36
N ARG A 116 8.73 16.41 1.18
CA ARG A 116 8.14 17.75 1.11
C ARG A 116 8.61 18.55 -0.10
N GLN A 117 9.89 18.39 -0.48
CA GLN A 117 10.48 19.07 -1.63
C GLN A 117 10.19 18.36 -2.96
N LEU A 118 10.03 17.03 -2.94
CA LEU A 118 9.89 16.20 -4.14
C LEU A 118 8.78 16.65 -5.12
N PRO A 119 7.62 17.14 -4.68
CA PRO A 119 6.59 17.62 -5.61
C PRO A 119 7.02 18.85 -6.40
N GLU A 120 7.81 19.73 -5.81
CA GLU A 120 8.35 20.90 -6.49
C GLU A 120 9.53 20.52 -7.40
N LEU A 121 10.43 19.66 -6.89
CA LEU A 121 11.63 19.24 -7.62
C LEU A 121 11.34 18.34 -8.83
N ALA A 122 10.38 17.42 -8.69
CA ALA A 122 10.12 16.37 -9.68
C ALA A 122 8.63 16.22 -10.01
N GLY A 123 7.70 16.91 -9.35
CA GLY A 123 6.27 16.68 -9.60
C GLY A 123 5.83 15.26 -9.24
N VAL A 124 6.50 14.63 -8.27
CA VAL A 124 6.23 13.29 -7.76
C VAL A 124 6.06 13.36 -6.24
N VAL A 125 5.14 12.56 -5.70
CA VAL A 125 4.87 12.48 -4.26
C VAL A 125 5.23 11.08 -3.77
N ALA A 126 5.99 11.03 -2.68
CA ALA A 126 6.24 9.83 -1.89
C ALA A 126 5.85 10.10 -0.42
N ILE A 127 5.87 9.06 0.42
CA ILE A 127 5.49 9.17 1.83
C ILE A 127 6.69 8.85 2.73
N PRO A 128 7.10 9.73 3.66
CA PRO A 128 8.21 9.44 4.55
C PRO A 128 7.84 8.33 5.54
N HIS A 129 8.77 7.42 5.85
CA HIS A 129 8.51 6.33 6.79
C HIS A 129 8.42 6.79 8.23
N GLN A 130 9.15 7.84 8.62
CA GLN A 130 9.17 8.33 10.00
C GLN A 130 7.79 8.53 10.65
N VAL A 131 6.73 8.83 9.88
CA VAL A 131 5.36 8.98 10.42
C VAL A 131 4.70 7.66 10.82
N PHE A 132 5.32 6.53 10.51
CA PHE A 132 4.90 5.17 10.89
C PHE A 132 5.79 4.55 11.97
N TYR A 133 6.77 5.28 12.50
CA TYR A 133 7.71 4.79 13.50
C TYR A 133 7.53 5.56 14.81
N ASP A 134 7.58 4.85 15.94
CA ASP A 134 7.68 5.47 17.27
C ASP A 134 9.10 6.03 17.48
N ASN A 135 10.12 5.22 17.15
CA ASN A 135 11.49 5.72 16.99
C ASN A 135 11.69 6.34 15.60
N VAL A 136 11.51 7.66 15.53
CA VAL A 136 11.60 8.46 14.30
C VAL A 136 12.94 8.27 13.57
N ASP A 137 14.06 8.17 14.30
CA ASP A 137 15.39 8.06 13.68
C ASP A 137 15.55 6.78 12.86
N ALA A 138 14.90 5.69 13.26
CA ALA A 138 14.93 4.43 12.53
C ALA A 138 14.19 4.46 11.18
N GLY A 139 13.22 5.37 11.02
CA GLY A 139 12.46 5.57 9.78
C GLY A 139 12.93 6.76 8.96
N LYS A 140 13.90 7.52 9.46
CA LYS A 140 14.27 8.84 8.92
C LYS A 140 14.74 8.82 7.46
N PRO A 141 15.62 7.91 7.00
CA PRO A 141 16.04 7.88 5.60
C PRO A 141 15.10 7.06 4.70
N LEU A 142 14.01 6.51 5.23
CA LEU A 142 13.15 5.60 4.50
C LEU A 142 11.94 6.33 3.89
N VAL A 143 11.61 5.99 2.65
CA VAL A 143 10.51 6.58 1.87
C VAL A 143 9.68 5.47 1.21
N ARG A 144 8.35 5.65 1.22
CA ARG A 144 7.37 4.71 0.68
C ARG A 144 6.76 5.20 -0.62
N TRP A 145 6.68 4.29 -1.59
CA TRP A 145 6.07 4.51 -2.91
C TRP A 145 4.91 3.56 -3.11
N ALA A 146 3.83 4.00 -3.77
CA ALA A 146 2.69 3.15 -4.08
C ALA A 146 2.65 2.84 -5.58
N PHE A 147 2.68 1.55 -5.95
CA PHE A 147 2.70 1.11 -7.35
C PHE A 147 1.34 0.63 -7.87
N CYS A 148 0.27 0.72 -7.07
CA CYS A 148 -1.11 0.49 -7.51
C CYS A 148 -1.66 1.64 -8.38
N LYS A 149 -0.93 1.95 -9.46
CA LYS A 149 -1.23 3.01 -10.43
C LYS A 149 -1.27 2.42 -11.85
N GLN A 150 -1.66 3.24 -12.81
CA GLN A 150 -1.50 2.89 -14.22
C GLN A 150 -0.01 2.85 -14.57
N GLU A 151 0.37 1.94 -15.47
CA GLU A 151 1.77 1.78 -15.90
C GLU A 151 2.36 3.08 -16.45
N SER A 152 1.58 3.85 -17.24
CA SER A 152 1.97 5.15 -17.78
C SER A 152 2.33 6.17 -16.69
N VAL A 153 1.62 6.15 -15.56
CA VAL A 153 1.89 7.03 -14.42
C VAL A 153 3.19 6.63 -13.73
N LEU A 154 3.48 5.33 -13.63
CA LEU A 154 4.73 4.84 -13.05
C LEU A 154 5.94 5.23 -13.92
N LYS A 155 5.84 5.06 -15.24
CA LYS A 155 6.89 5.49 -16.19
C LYS A 155 7.13 6.99 -16.12
N ALA A 156 6.07 7.80 -16.18
CA ALA A 156 6.18 9.25 -16.07
C ALA A 156 6.79 9.71 -14.74
N ALA A 157 6.50 9.01 -13.64
CA ALA A 157 7.13 9.30 -12.35
C ALA A 157 8.65 9.01 -12.37
N LEU A 158 9.07 7.87 -12.94
CA LEU A 158 10.49 7.53 -13.07
C LEU A 158 11.26 8.52 -13.96
N GLU A 159 10.67 8.92 -15.09
CA GLU A 159 11.24 9.94 -15.98
C GLU A 159 11.45 11.27 -15.25
N ARG A 160 10.45 11.70 -14.47
CA ARG A 160 10.54 12.93 -13.68
C ARG A 160 11.57 12.86 -12.57
N LEU A 161 11.72 11.71 -11.92
CA LEU A 161 12.71 11.51 -10.86
C LEU A 161 14.15 11.51 -11.38
N ALA A 162 14.37 11.38 -12.70
CA ALA A 162 15.71 11.43 -13.30
C ALA A 162 16.47 12.73 -13.01
N VAL A 163 15.78 13.83 -12.66
CA VAL A 163 16.41 15.08 -12.21
C VAL A 163 17.29 14.90 -10.96
N LEU A 164 17.07 13.84 -10.18
CA LEU A 164 17.84 13.54 -8.98
C LEU A 164 19.21 12.92 -9.29
N LYS A 165 19.44 12.34 -10.48
CA LYS A 165 20.75 11.78 -10.87
C LYS A 165 21.84 12.83 -11.11
N ASN A 166 21.43 14.05 -11.44
CA ASN A 166 22.34 15.12 -11.86
C ASN A 166 22.65 16.12 -10.73
N ARG A 167 22.36 15.74 -9.49
CA ARG A 167 22.73 16.47 -8.27
C ARG A 167 23.82 15.73 -7.53
#